data_AF-K7WA87-F1
#
_entry.id   AF-K7WA87-F1
#
_cell.length_a   1.000
_cell.length_b   1.000
_cell.length_c   1.000
_cell.angle_alpha   90.00
_cell.angle_beta   90.00
_cell.angle_gamma   90.00
#
_symmetry.space_group_name_H-M   'P 1'
#
loop_
_entity.id
_entity.type
_entity.pdbx_description
1 polymer ?
#
loop_
_entity_poly.entity_id
_entity_poly.type
_entity_poly.pdbx_seq_one_letter_code
_entity_poly.pdbx_strand_id
1 'polypeptide(L)'
;MYVNIKHYKSNEGSSGEITEKDLSEILDILNSEKYMQREAASQELNDSDLKQIQSELQNEADELFSQGKITQLAKWKYPQNCHSLTRKMQEKRGWTRVFGYAFEKKYLAESSIVLSSHSITRDEFGNLVELTYFFPPDLYHFIEHKTGKFGIDLIAIDKHF
;
A
#
# COMPACT_ATOMS: atom_id res chain seq x y z
N MET A 1 -18.66 -5.88 -15.54
CA MET A 1 -17.25 -6.16 -15.83
C MET A 1 -16.99 -7.60 -15.40
N TYR A 2 -16.34 -8.45 -16.22
CA TYR A 2 -15.89 -9.78 -15.77
C TYR A 2 -14.37 -9.72 -15.61
N VAL A 3 -13.93 -9.18 -14.48
CA VAL A 3 -12.52 -9.08 -14.12
C VAL A 3 -12.02 -10.45 -13.64
N ASN A 4 -10.84 -10.87 -14.10
CA ASN A 4 -10.14 -12.03 -13.56
C ASN A 4 -8.69 -11.67 -13.20
N ILE A 5 -8.17 -12.18 -12.09
CA ILE A 5 -6.75 -12.00 -11.73
C ILE A 5 -5.94 -13.04 -12.49
N LYS A 6 -5.09 -12.60 -13.42
CA LYS A 6 -4.27 -13.52 -14.23
C LYS A 6 -2.85 -13.64 -13.73
N HIS A 7 -2.29 -12.58 -13.15
CA HIS A 7 -0.88 -12.54 -12.78
C HIS A 7 -0.72 -12.01 -11.36
N TYR A 8 0.31 -12.50 -10.69
CA TYR A 8 0.75 -11.96 -9.41
C TYR A 8 2.26 -11.97 -9.36
N LYS A 9 2.84 -10.96 -8.72
CA LYS A 9 4.29 -10.81 -8.58
C LYS A 9 4.62 -10.53 -7.12
N SER A 10 5.51 -11.36 -6.58
CA SER A 10 6.12 -11.14 -5.28
C SER A 10 7.07 -9.93 -5.36
N ASN A 11 6.89 -8.96 -4.47
CA ASN A 11 7.82 -7.85 -4.28
C ASN A 11 8.97 -8.29 -3.33
N GLU A 12 10.07 -7.54 -3.30
CA GLU A 12 11.20 -7.88 -2.42
C GLU A 12 10.75 -8.01 -0.95
N GLY A 13 10.98 -9.19 -0.36
CA GLY A 13 10.60 -9.49 1.04
C GLY A 13 9.20 -10.09 1.22
N SER A 14 8.48 -10.41 0.15
CA SER A 14 7.16 -11.04 0.25
C SER A 14 7.22 -12.44 0.85
N SER A 15 6.28 -12.73 1.74
CA SER A 15 6.06 -14.08 2.29
C SER A 15 4.56 -14.32 2.38
N GLY A 16 4.07 -15.42 1.81
CA GLY A 16 2.66 -15.79 1.85
C GLY A 16 2.14 -16.37 0.53
N GLU A 17 1.05 -17.12 0.62
CA GLU A 17 0.29 -17.64 -0.52
C GLU A 17 -1.03 -16.88 -0.63
N ILE A 18 -1.50 -16.66 -1.87
CA ILE A 18 -2.83 -16.10 -2.14
C ILE A 18 -3.75 -17.25 -2.54
N THR A 19 -4.88 -17.38 -1.86
CA THR A 19 -5.85 -18.44 -2.12
C THR A 19 -6.88 -18.01 -3.17
N GLU A 20 -7.58 -18.98 -3.78
CA GLU A 20 -8.70 -18.69 -4.69
C GLU A 20 -9.80 -17.84 -4.02
N LYS A 21 -10.01 -18.04 -2.71
CA LYS A 21 -10.95 -17.23 -1.92
C LYS A 21 -10.50 -15.77 -1.87
N ASP A 22 -9.23 -15.52 -1.58
CA ASP A 22 -8.69 -14.15 -1.54
C ASP A 22 -8.84 -13.47 -2.91
N LEU A 23 -8.61 -14.20 -4.01
CA LEU A 23 -8.82 -13.69 -5.37
C LEU A 23 -10.29 -13.32 -5.61
N SER A 24 -11.22 -14.18 -5.21
CA SER A 24 -12.66 -13.92 -5.34
C SER A 24 -13.10 -12.68 -4.56
N GLU A 25 -12.64 -12.53 -3.31
CA GLU A 25 -12.98 -11.38 -2.47
C GLU A 25 -12.48 -10.06 -3.08
N ILE A 26 -11.25 -10.04 -3.62
CA ILE A 26 -10.70 -8.86 -4.28
C ILE A 26 -11.48 -8.52 -5.55
N LEU A 27 -11.85 -9.53 -6.34
CA LEU A 27 -12.67 -9.35 -7.55
C LEU A 27 -14.06 -8.80 -7.23
N ASP A 28 -14.70 -9.27 -6.15
CA ASP A 28 -16.00 -8.77 -5.72
C ASP A 28 -15.93 -7.29 -5.31
N ILE A 29 -14.86 -6.87 -4.65
CA ILE A 29 -14.65 -5.46 -4.30
C ILE A 29 -14.46 -4.61 -5.57
N LEU A 30 -13.63 -5.06 -6.51
CA LEU A 30 -13.42 -4.38 -7.79
C LEU A 30 -14.73 -4.23 -8.58
N ASN A 31 -15.51 -5.31 -8.69
CA ASN A 31 -16.76 -5.32 -9.46
C ASN A 31 -17.88 -4.51 -8.79
N SER A 32 -17.82 -4.32 -7.47
CA SER A 32 -18.81 -3.52 -6.74
C SER A 32 -18.42 -2.06 -6.55
N GLU A 33 -17.22 -1.66 -7.01
CA GLU A 33 -16.67 -0.31 -6.91
C GLU A 33 -16.63 0.25 -5.46
N LYS A 34 -16.61 -0.63 -4.46
CA LYS A 34 -16.61 -0.27 -3.03
C LYS A 34 -15.21 0.07 -2.54
N TYR A 35 -14.61 1.09 -3.12
CA TYR A 35 -13.27 1.57 -2.75
C TYR A 35 -13.31 2.41 -1.47
N MET A 36 -12.28 2.30 -0.65
CA MET A 36 -12.19 3.04 0.60
C MET A 36 -11.73 4.48 0.35
N GLN A 37 -12.42 5.45 0.97
CA GLN A 37 -11.98 6.85 1.00
C GLN A 37 -10.77 7.00 1.93
N ARG A 38 -9.86 7.90 1.55
CA ARG A 38 -8.59 8.10 2.25
C ARG A 38 -8.21 9.57 2.19
N GLU A 39 -7.59 10.05 3.25
CA GLU A 39 -7.02 11.39 3.32
C GLU A 39 -5.51 11.32 3.10
N ALA A 40 -4.96 12.32 2.40
CA ALA A 40 -3.51 12.42 2.28
C ALA A 40 -2.97 13.01 3.58
N ALA A 41 -1.94 12.39 4.15
CA ALA A 41 -1.20 13.02 5.24
C ALA A 41 -0.66 14.39 4.82
N SER A 42 -0.34 14.60 3.54
CA SER A 42 0.11 15.90 3.03
C SER A 42 -0.98 16.99 3.00
N GLN A 43 -2.26 16.65 3.14
CA GLN A 43 -3.38 17.61 3.14
C GLN A 43 -3.93 17.92 4.54
N GLU A 44 -3.72 17.05 5.53
CA GLU A 44 -4.20 17.26 6.91
C GLU A 44 -3.10 17.20 7.98
N LEU A 45 -2.01 16.49 7.74
CA LEU A 45 -0.89 16.37 8.66
C LEU A 45 0.21 17.34 8.22
N ASN A 46 0.07 18.59 8.67
CA ASN A 46 1.17 19.54 8.83
C ASN A 46 2.13 19.07 9.96
N ASP A 47 2.34 17.77 10.10
CA ASP A 47 2.62 17.14 11.37
C ASP A 47 4.13 16.92 11.52
N SER A 48 4.68 17.49 12.58
CA SER A 48 6.06 17.24 13.02
C SER A 48 6.37 15.74 13.06
N ASP A 49 5.34 14.94 13.30
CA ASP A 49 5.44 13.51 13.55
C ASP A 49 5.76 12.72 12.28
N LEU A 50 5.15 13.04 11.13
CA LEU A 50 5.51 12.35 9.87
C LEU A 50 6.95 12.66 9.48
N LYS A 51 7.39 13.92 9.64
CA LYS A 51 8.79 14.32 9.40
C LYS A 51 9.74 13.63 10.38
N GLN A 52 9.36 13.51 11.65
CA GLN A 52 10.14 12.81 12.66
C GLN A 52 10.25 11.32 12.33
N ILE A 53 9.15 10.67 11.98
CA ILE A 53 9.12 9.25 11.57
C ILE A 53 10.01 9.03 10.36
N GLN A 54 9.92 9.89 9.34
CA GLN A 54 10.79 9.82 8.17
C GLN A 54 12.27 9.97 8.54
N SER A 55 12.59 10.86 9.47
CA SER A 55 13.96 11.01 9.98
C SER A 55 14.45 9.77 10.74
N GLU A 56 13.60 9.13 11.53
CA GLU A 56 13.94 7.89 12.23
C GLU A 56 14.15 6.73 11.26
N LEU A 57 13.26 6.60 10.27
CA LEU A 57 13.41 5.62 9.20
C LEU A 57 14.66 5.86 8.36
N GLN A 58 15.07 7.11 8.18
CA GLN A 58 16.34 7.44 7.52
C GLN A 58 17.53 6.89 8.31
N ASN A 59 17.56 7.10 9.63
CA ASN A 59 18.61 6.53 10.49
C ASN A 59 18.62 5.00 10.45
N GLU A 60 17.45 4.34 10.51
CA GLU A 60 17.36 2.89 10.36
C GLU A 60 17.87 2.41 8.99
N ALA A 61 17.55 3.13 7.92
CA ALA A 61 18.03 2.82 6.58
C ALA A 61 19.56 2.97 6.48
N ASP A 62 20.14 3.99 7.12
CA ASP A 62 21.58 4.20 7.21
C ASP A 62 22.29 3.05 7.93
N GLU A 63 21.73 2.57 9.05
CA GLU A 63 22.25 1.43 9.79
C GLU A 63 22.17 0.14 8.97
N LEU A 64 21.01 -0.16 8.37
CA LEU A 64 20.81 -1.35 7.54
C LEU A 64 21.74 -1.37 6.32
N PHE A 65 21.95 -0.21 5.70
CA PHE A 65 22.88 -0.07 4.58
C PHE A 65 24.32 -0.28 5.02
N SER A 66 24.73 0.29 6.17
CA SER A 66 26.07 0.11 6.71
C SER A 66 26.37 -1.34 7.11
N GLN A 67 25.33 -2.10 7.47
CA GLN A 67 25.39 -3.55 7.73
C GLN A 67 25.35 -4.40 6.44
N GLY A 68 25.24 -3.79 5.25
CA GLY A 68 25.13 -4.49 3.97
C GLY A 68 23.81 -5.24 3.75
N LYS A 69 22.77 -4.95 4.54
CA LYS A 69 21.47 -5.65 4.47
C LYS A 69 20.55 -5.12 3.38
N ILE A 70 20.75 -3.86 2.95
CA ILE A 70 19.95 -3.22 1.92
C ILE A 70 20.85 -2.52 0.90
N THR A 71 20.34 -2.33 -0.33
CA THR A 71 21.02 -1.59 -1.38
C THR A 71 20.90 -0.08 -1.18
N GLN A 72 21.73 0.71 -1.88
CA GLN A 72 21.62 2.17 -1.89
C GLN A 72 20.24 2.65 -2.37
N LEU A 73 19.64 1.94 -3.34
CA LEU A 73 18.30 2.26 -3.84
C LEU A 73 17.24 2.00 -2.77
N ALA A 74 17.33 0.86 -2.07
CA ALA A 74 16.43 0.53 -0.97
C ALA A 74 16.55 1.55 0.18
N LYS A 75 17.78 1.95 0.52
CA LYS A 75 18.05 3.00 1.51
C LYS A 75 17.32 4.30 1.20
N TRP A 76 17.38 4.76 -0.06
CA TRP A 76 16.71 6.00 -0.47
C TRP A 76 15.17 5.91 -0.38
N LYS A 77 14.60 4.74 -0.69
CA LYS A 77 13.14 4.53 -0.66
C LYS A 77 12.60 4.25 0.75
N TYR A 78 13.42 3.72 1.65
CA TYR A 78 12.99 3.21 2.95
C TYR A 78 12.20 4.23 3.81
N PRO A 79 12.59 5.52 3.90
CA PRO A 79 11.84 6.52 4.68
C PRO A 79 10.49 6.89 4.07
N GLN A 80 10.30 6.63 2.78
CA GLN A 80 9.07 6.96 2.03
C GLN A 80 8.22 5.72 1.75
N ASN A 81 8.68 4.54 2.19
CA ASN A 81 7.99 3.28 2.00
C ASN A 81 6.76 3.21 2.90
N CYS A 82 5.60 2.91 2.31
CA CYS A 82 4.32 2.84 3.02
C CYS A 82 4.32 1.83 4.18
N HIS A 83 4.97 0.67 4.01
CA HIS A 83 5.03 -0.35 5.05
C HIS A 83 5.90 0.09 6.23
N SER A 84 7.02 0.74 5.96
CA SER A 84 7.89 1.33 6.99
C SER A 84 7.19 2.47 7.74
N LEU A 85 6.53 3.36 7.01
CA LEU A 85 5.79 4.50 7.57
C LEU A 85 4.63 4.05 8.47
N THR A 86 3.79 3.13 7.99
CA THR A 86 2.65 2.61 8.77
C THR A 86 3.09 1.86 10.00
N ARG A 87 4.20 1.09 9.93
CA ARG A 87 4.81 0.45 11.10
C ARG A 87 5.20 1.49 12.16
N LYS A 88 5.93 2.52 11.75
CA LYS A 88 6.38 3.56 12.68
C LYS A 88 5.24 4.36 13.28
N MET A 89 4.22 4.65 12.50
CA MET A 89 3.05 5.37 12.99
C MET A 89 2.28 4.53 14.03
N GLN A 90 2.18 3.21 13.84
CA GLN A 90 1.66 2.30 14.85
C GLN A 90 2.51 2.31 16.13
N GLU A 91 3.84 2.22 16.02
CA GLU A 91 4.74 2.25 17.17
C GLU A 91 4.64 3.56 17.97
N LYS A 92 4.49 4.70 17.27
CA LYS A 92 4.50 6.05 17.86
C LYS A 92 3.15 6.52 18.41
N ARG A 93 2.08 6.30 17.65
CA ARG A 93 0.74 6.84 17.91
C ARG A 93 -0.27 5.77 18.29
N GLY A 94 0.07 4.48 18.19
CA GLY A 94 -0.89 3.38 18.36
C GLY A 94 -1.90 3.25 17.21
N TRP A 95 -1.72 4.00 16.11
CA TRP A 95 -2.59 3.91 14.94
C TRP A 95 -2.56 2.52 14.31
N THR A 96 -3.69 2.09 13.76
CA THR A 96 -3.81 0.73 13.25
C THR A 96 -3.24 0.64 11.84
N ARG A 97 -2.43 -0.39 11.58
CA ARG A 97 -1.96 -0.69 10.22
C ARG A 97 -3.06 -1.42 9.45
N VAL A 98 -3.38 -0.90 8.28
CA VAL A 98 -4.34 -1.48 7.35
C VAL A 98 -3.60 -1.91 6.09
N PHE A 99 -3.82 -3.15 5.67
CA PHE A 99 -3.20 -3.71 4.47
C PHE A 99 -4.21 -3.80 3.34
N GLY A 100 -3.71 -3.75 2.11
CA GLY A 100 -4.57 -3.81 0.95
C GLY A 100 -3.84 -3.63 -0.36
N TYR A 101 -4.58 -3.15 -1.34
CA TYR A 101 -4.11 -2.91 -2.69
C TYR A 101 -4.43 -1.49 -3.13
N ALA A 102 -3.44 -0.81 -3.71
CA ALA A 102 -3.62 0.48 -4.35
C ALA A 102 -3.52 0.35 -5.87
N PHE A 103 -4.35 1.08 -6.61
CA PHE A 103 -4.30 1.11 -8.07
C PHE A 103 -4.75 2.46 -8.62
N GLU A 104 -4.22 2.85 -9.78
CA GLU A 104 -4.55 4.14 -10.39
C GLU A 104 -6.01 4.17 -10.89
N LYS A 105 -6.71 5.27 -10.64
CA LYS A 105 -8.12 5.45 -11.07
C LYS A 105 -8.28 5.31 -12.60
N LYS A 106 -7.27 5.71 -13.37
CA LYS A 106 -7.28 5.60 -14.84
C LYS A 106 -7.41 4.16 -15.33
N TYR A 107 -6.94 3.18 -14.55
CA TYR A 107 -6.97 1.77 -14.93
C TYR A 107 -8.38 1.18 -14.98
N LEU A 108 -9.38 1.83 -14.36
CA LEU A 108 -10.77 1.41 -14.48
C LEU A 108 -11.30 1.45 -15.92
N ALA A 109 -10.70 2.29 -16.78
CA ALA A 109 -11.04 2.38 -18.19
C ALA A 109 -10.17 1.50 -19.10
N GLU A 110 -9.19 0.80 -18.53
CA GLU A 110 -8.24 -0.04 -19.26
C GLU A 110 -8.64 -1.53 -19.23
N SER A 111 -8.06 -2.33 -20.13
CA SER A 111 -8.28 -3.78 -20.17
C SER A 111 -7.58 -4.53 -19.03
N SER A 112 -6.69 -3.87 -18.28
CA SER A 112 -6.01 -4.43 -17.12
C SER A 112 -5.82 -3.42 -16.00
N ILE A 113 -5.98 -3.88 -14.76
CA ILE A 113 -5.75 -3.11 -13.53
C ILE A 113 -4.57 -3.72 -12.79
N VAL A 114 -3.55 -2.91 -12.52
CA VAL A 114 -2.42 -3.29 -11.67
C VAL A 114 -2.72 -2.90 -10.22
N LEU A 115 -2.82 -3.91 -9.36
CA LEU A 115 -3.06 -3.78 -7.93
C LEU A 115 -1.73 -3.92 -7.19
N SER A 116 -1.18 -2.83 -6.72
CA SER A 116 0.06 -2.83 -5.95
C SER A 116 -0.23 -3.09 -4.48
N SER A 117 0.46 -4.07 -3.90
CA SER A 117 0.45 -4.35 -2.47
C SER A 117 0.81 -3.09 -1.69
N HIS A 118 -0.04 -2.73 -0.75
CA HIS A 118 0.05 -1.44 -0.06
C HIS A 118 -0.37 -1.52 1.40
N SER A 119 0.09 -0.55 2.19
CA SER A 119 -0.40 -0.36 3.55
C SER A 119 -0.68 1.09 3.83
N ILE A 120 -1.74 1.33 4.59
CA ILE A 120 -2.16 2.63 5.07
C ILE A 120 -2.37 2.60 6.59
N THR A 121 -2.46 3.75 7.25
CA THR A 121 -2.86 3.83 8.65
C THR A 121 -4.33 4.14 8.80
N ARG A 122 -4.92 3.62 9.88
CA ARG A 122 -6.18 4.08 10.42
C ARG A 122 -5.91 4.85 11.70
N ASP A 123 -6.31 6.11 11.74
CA ASP A 123 -6.11 6.98 12.90
C ASP A 123 -7.05 6.61 14.08
N GLU A 124 -7.01 7.41 15.14
CA GLU A 124 -7.84 7.21 16.34
C GLU A 124 -9.34 7.45 16.13
N PHE A 125 -9.71 8.16 15.06
CA PHE A 125 -11.09 8.44 14.68
C PHE A 125 -11.64 7.42 13.67
N GLY A 126 -10.79 6.53 13.17
CA GLY A 126 -11.14 5.51 12.20
C GLY A 126 -10.92 5.92 10.74
N ASN A 127 -10.35 7.10 10.49
CA ASN A 127 -10.06 7.61 9.15
C ASN A 127 -8.83 6.90 8.57
N LEU A 128 -8.86 6.62 7.27
CA LEU A 128 -7.71 6.07 6.56
C LEU A 128 -6.81 7.19 6.07
N VAL A 129 -5.56 7.20 6.54
CA VAL A 129 -4.58 8.26 6.29
C VAL A 129 -3.40 7.72 5.49
N GLU A 130 -3.22 8.22 4.27
CA GLU A 130 -2.12 7.89 3.36
C GLU A 130 -0.85 8.63 3.74
N LEU A 131 0.18 7.89 4.17
CA LEU A 131 1.43 8.45 4.69
C LEU A 131 2.49 8.65 3.59
N THR A 132 2.35 7.99 2.43
CA THR A 132 3.31 8.12 1.33
C THR A 132 2.74 8.93 0.15
N TYR A 133 3.59 9.72 -0.48
CA TYR A 133 3.21 10.50 -1.66
C TYR A 133 3.16 9.66 -2.94
N PHE A 134 3.59 8.39 -2.91
CA PHE A 134 3.61 7.53 -4.10
C PHE A 134 2.22 7.05 -4.53
N PHE A 135 1.23 7.05 -3.63
CA PHE A 135 -0.13 6.56 -3.89
C PHE A 135 -1.19 7.61 -3.52
N PRO A 136 -1.11 8.83 -4.08
CA PRO A 136 -1.90 9.94 -3.61
C PRO A 136 -3.43 9.67 -3.80
N PRO A 137 -4.28 9.99 -2.81
CA PRO A 137 -5.70 9.59 -2.82
C PRO A 137 -6.54 10.14 -3.98
N ASP A 138 -6.13 11.26 -4.57
CA ASP A 138 -6.75 11.86 -5.75
C ASP A 138 -6.51 11.02 -7.02
N LEU A 139 -5.38 10.33 -7.13
CA LEU A 139 -5.03 9.50 -8.29
C LEU A 139 -5.20 7.99 -8.09
N TYR A 140 -5.29 7.51 -6.84
CA TYR A 140 -5.34 6.08 -6.53
C TYR A 140 -6.56 5.67 -5.72
N HIS A 141 -7.17 4.55 -6.09
CA HIS A 141 -8.11 3.81 -5.26
C HIS A 141 -7.37 2.89 -4.28
N PHE A 142 -8.06 2.50 -3.21
CA PHE A 142 -7.56 1.52 -2.24
C PHE A 142 -8.62 0.49 -1.89
N ILE A 143 -8.19 -0.76 -1.84
CA ILE A 143 -8.97 -1.93 -1.43
C ILE A 143 -8.32 -2.49 -0.17
N GLU A 144 -9.00 -2.42 0.97
CA GLU A 144 -8.54 -3.06 2.19
C GLU A 144 -8.64 -4.58 2.04
N HIS A 145 -7.50 -5.27 2.15
CA HIS A 145 -7.44 -6.72 2.07
C HIS A 145 -6.19 -7.27 2.76
N LYS A 146 -6.36 -8.28 3.61
CA LYS A 146 -5.28 -8.84 4.44
C LYS A 146 -4.09 -9.37 3.64
N THR A 147 -4.30 -9.81 2.39
CA THR A 147 -3.22 -10.37 1.55
C THR A 147 -2.26 -9.30 1.06
N GLY A 148 -2.63 -8.02 1.09
CA GLY A 148 -1.71 -6.90 0.88
C GLY A 148 -0.57 -6.84 1.91
N LYS A 149 -0.65 -7.60 3.01
CA LYS A 149 0.47 -7.75 3.94
C LYS A 149 1.59 -8.64 3.40
N PHE A 150 1.29 -9.46 2.39
CA PHE A 150 2.22 -10.42 1.84
C PHE A 150 3.17 -9.82 0.82
N GLY A 151 2.99 -8.56 0.40
CA GLY A 151 3.88 -7.91 -0.57
C GLY A 151 3.65 -8.39 -2.02
N ILE A 152 2.53 -9.04 -2.31
CA ILE A 152 2.27 -9.62 -3.62
C ILE A 152 1.40 -8.66 -4.44
N ASP A 153 1.93 -8.13 -5.53
CA ASP A 153 1.16 -7.35 -6.51
C ASP A 153 0.31 -8.28 -7.38
N LEU A 154 -0.85 -7.81 -7.82
CA LEU A 154 -1.82 -8.56 -8.63
C LEU A 154 -2.15 -7.80 -9.92
N ILE A 155 -2.49 -8.53 -10.99
CA ILE A 155 -3.00 -7.96 -12.24
C ILE A 155 -4.37 -8.57 -12.53
N ALA A 156 -5.38 -7.71 -12.49
CA ALA A 156 -6.75 -7.99 -12.89
C ALA A 156 -6.90 -7.65 -14.37
N ILE A 157 -7.52 -8.52 -15.17
CA ILE A 157 -7.75 -8.33 -16.61
C ILE A 157 -9.24 -8.48 -16.88
N ASP A 158 -9.81 -7.51 -17.59
CA ASP A 158 -11.17 -7.61 -18.11
C ASP A 158 -11.17 -8.48 -19.37
N LYS A 159 -12.04 -9.49 -19.41
CA LYS A 159 -12.17 -10.38 -20.56
C LYS A 159 -12.92 -9.76 -21.74
N HIS A 160 -13.51 -8.58 -21.60
CA HIS A 160 -14.47 -8.02 -22.55
C HIS A 160 -13.99 -6.81 -23.38
N PHE A 161 -12.68 -6.58 -23.48
CA PHE A 161 -12.11 -5.68 -24.49
C PHE A 161 -11.54 -6.45 -25.69
#